data_AF-A0AAU2FP53-F1
#
_entry.id   AF-A0AAU2FP53-F1
#
_cell.length_a   1.000
_cell.length_b   1.000
_cell.length_c   1.000
_cell.angle_alpha   90.00
_cell.angle_beta   90.00
_cell.angle_gamma   90.00
#
_symmetry.space_group_name_H-M   'P 1'
#
loop_
_entity.id
_entity.type
_entity.pdbx_description
1 polymer ?
#
loop_
_entity_poly.entity_id
_entity_poly.type
_entity_poly.pdbx_seq_one_letter_code
_entity_poly.pdbx_strand_id
1 'polypeptide(L)'
;MRDLAGGFGHLLAGQRWVFRNGRWLGLGLLPGLLALVLYAGALVGLGYGADDLTAWATPFADDWGSPWLGLFRGFLTALVFCLGLFIAVITFTAVTLLIGQPFYESLSEQVDRSVGGDAPESGLPLARELWISARDSIKVLVRVLLYGIALFALGFIPVVGQTVIPVVGFCVSGFFLTEELTAVALQRREVELKDRLALLRGRRSMALGFGVPLVLAFLVPLVAVFLMPGAVAGATLMVRELRGEDEERTAADGAEDPGRPSHPLPQQQAPYAAPQYPAQPQYPAPQQYPAPQHNPYAQQPPQYQAPQYQPPQYPGGGEAGNHGPASNPYR
;
A
#
# COMPACT_ATOMS: atom_id res chain seq x y z
N MET A 1 -0.80 -26.01 20.80
CA MET A 1 0.01 -25.04 21.57
C MET A 1 1.29 -24.63 20.86
N ARG A 2 2.01 -25.54 20.17
CA ARG A 2 3.21 -25.21 19.39
C ARG A 2 3.00 -24.06 18.39
N ASP A 3 1.92 -24.07 17.61
CA ASP A 3 1.66 -22.99 16.65
C ASP A 3 1.37 -21.63 17.30
N LEU A 4 0.64 -21.60 18.43
CA LEU A 4 0.39 -20.36 19.18
C LEU A 4 1.70 -19.75 19.66
N ALA A 5 2.59 -20.58 20.21
CA ALA A 5 3.93 -20.16 20.60
C ALA A 5 4.77 -19.75 19.38
N GLY A 6 4.61 -20.43 18.25
CA GLY A 6 5.22 -20.07 16.97
C GLY A 6 4.82 -18.66 16.54
N GLY A 7 3.53 -18.34 16.48
CA GLY A 7 3.03 -17.01 16.14
C GLY A 7 3.56 -15.91 17.05
N PHE A 8 3.55 -16.14 18.36
CA PHE A 8 4.15 -15.20 19.31
C PHE A 8 5.67 -15.06 19.12
N GLY A 9 6.35 -16.16 18.79
CA GLY A 9 7.77 -16.18 18.44
C GLY A 9 8.09 -15.28 17.25
N HIS A 10 7.23 -15.24 16.23
CA HIS A 10 7.39 -14.35 15.07
C HIS A 10 7.26 -12.88 15.43
N LEU A 11 6.31 -12.54 16.32
CA LEU A 11 6.19 -11.19 16.83
C LEU A 11 7.49 -10.76 17.53
N LEU A 12 8.01 -11.59 18.43
CA LEU A 12 9.28 -11.30 19.13
C LEU A 12 10.48 -11.25 18.18
N ALA A 13 10.54 -12.15 17.19
CA ALA A 13 11.59 -12.17 16.19
C ALA A 13 11.59 -10.88 15.35
N GLY A 14 10.41 -10.43 14.92
CA GLY A 14 10.23 -9.16 14.22
C GLY A 14 10.67 -7.95 15.03
N GLN A 15 10.25 -7.87 16.30
CA GLN A 15 10.72 -6.81 17.21
C GLN A 15 12.25 -6.83 17.33
N ARG A 16 12.83 -8.01 17.62
CA ARG A 16 14.29 -8.17 17.76
C ARG A 16 15.03 -7.78 16.49
N TRP A 17 14.49 -8.14 15.32
CA TRP A 17 15.07 -7.78 14.03
C TRP A 17 15.13 -6.27 13.87
N VAL A 18 14.03 -5.56 14.14
CA VAL A 18 13.97 -4.10 14.00
C VAL A 18 14.91 -3.40 15.00
N PHE A 19 14.95 -3.83 16.26
CA PHE A 19 15.85 -3.24 17.25
C PHE A 19 17.33 -3.46 16.92
N ARG A 20 17.68 -4.60 16.30
CA ARG A 20 19.05 -4.86 15.83
C ARG A 20 19.39 -4.05 14.57
N ASN A 21 18.37 -3.61 13.83
CA ASN A 21 18.47 -2.88 12.58
C ASN A 21 17.92 -1.46 12.74
N GLY A 22 18.54 -0.63 13.58
CA GLY A 22 18.01 0.67 14.02
C GLY A 22 17.60 1.65 12.89
N ARG A 23 18.22 1.57 11.71
CA ARG A 23 17.79 2.35 10.53
C ARG A 23 16.35 2.03 10.11
N TRP A 24 15.96 0.76 10.19
CA TRP A 24 14.64 0.26 9.81
C TRP A 24 13.59 0.51 10.89
N LEU A 25 14.00 0.58 12.17
CA LEU A 25 13.16 1.14 13.23
C LEU A 25 12.79 2.59 12.92
N GLY A 26 13.79 3.41 12.56
CA GLY A 26 13.57 4.81 12.19
C GLY A 26 12.65 4.96 10.97
N LEU A 27 12.89 4.18 9.91
CA LEU A 27 12.04 4.18 8.71
C LEU A 27 10.59 3.77 9.01
N GLY A 28 10.37 2.77 9.87
CA GLY A 28 9.02 2.35 10.25
C GLY A 28 8.28 3.36 11.14
N LEU A 29 9.01 4.21 11.88
CA LEU A 29 8.45 5.30 12.70
C LEU A 29 8.20 6.59 11.90
N LEU A 30 8.89 6.75 10.77
CA LEU A 30 8.88 7.96 9.97
C LEU A 30 7.48 8.39 9.50
N PRO A 31 6.57 7.50 9.07
CA PRO A 31 5.22 7.91 8.64
C PRO A 31 4.42 8.62 9.73
N GLY A 32 4.44 8.06 10.95
CA GLY A 32 3.76 8.64 12.10
C GLY A 32 4.39 9.97 12.52
N LEU A 33 5.72 10.07 12.48
CA LEU A 33 6.42 11.31 12.77
C LEU A 33 6.11 12.40 11.72
N LEU A 34 6.11 12.04 10.45
CA LEU A 34 5.84 12.98 9.36
C LEU A 34 4.41 13.52 9.44
N ALA A 35 3.43 12.62 9.63
CA ALA A 35 2.04 13.03 9.86
C ALA A 35 1.92 13.91 11.12
N LEU A 36 2.57 13.53 12.22
CA LEU A 36 2.55 14.32 13.45
C LEU A 36 3.09 15.73 13.24
N VAL A 37 4.24 15.87 12.57
CA VAL A 37 4.84 17.18 12.26
C VAL A 37 3.92 18.00 11.35
N LEU A 38 3.35 17.38 10.32
CA LEU A 38 2.43 18.04 9.38
C LEU A 38 1.20 18.60 10.12
N TYR A 39 0.54 17.77 10.93
CA TYR A 39 -0.66 18.19 11.67
C TYR A 39 -0.34 19.16 12.81
N ALA A 40 0.78 18.98 13.50
CA ALA A 40 1.25 19.95 14.49
C ALA A 40 1.49 21.31 13.84
N GLY A 41 2.17 21.35 12.70
CA GLY A 41 2.38 22.57 11.93
C GLY A 41 1.07 23.22 11.48
N ALA A 42 0.12 22.42 10.97
CA ALA A 42 -1.20 22.90 10.58
C ALA A 42 -2.01 23.49 11.76
N LEU A 43 -2.01 22.82 12.91
CA LEU A 43 -2.70 23.30 14.12
C LEU A 43 -2.03 24.51 14.74
N VAL A 44 -0.70 24.59 14.71
CA VAL A 44 0.05 25.78 15.14
C VAL A 44 -0.25 26.96 14.21
N GLY A 45 -0.23 26.74 12.90
CA GLY A 45 -0.60 27.75 11.91
C GLY A 45 -2.05 28.22 12.08
N LEU A 46 -2.97 27.29 12.33
CA LEU A 46 -4.36 27.62 12.65
C LEU A 46 -4.47 28.40 13.96
N GLY A 47 -3.73 28.01 15.00
CA GLY A 47 -3.73 28.70 16.29
C GLY A 47 -3.28 30.16 16.19
N TYR A 48 -2.26 30.44 15.37
CA TYR A 48 -1.81 31.82 15.13
C TYR A 48 -2.68 32.59 14.13
N GLY A 49 -3.29 31.91 13.15
CA GLY A 49 -4.06 32.55 12.07
C GLY A 49 -5.57 32.58 12.28
N ALA A 50 -6.12 31.90 13.29
CA ALA A 50 -7.58 31.78 13.47
C ALA A 50 -8.25 33.12 13.80
N ASP A 51 -7.57 34.00 14.54
CA ASP A 51 -8.08 35.34 14.84
C ASP A 51 -8.14 36.20 13.57
N ASP A 52 -7.07 36.21 12.77
CA ASP A 52 -7.02 36.92 11.49
C ASP A 52 -8.05 36.38 10.50
N LEU A 53 -8.20 35.06 10.42
CA LEU A 53 -9.20 34.40 9.58
C LEU A 53 -10.63 34.78 9.99
N THR A 54 -10.89 34.83 11.30
CA THR A 54 -12.19 35.21 11.84
C THR A 54 -12.48 36.69 11.60
N ALA A 55 -11.49 37.57 11.77
CA ALA A 55 -11.62 38.98 11.46
C ALA A 55 -11.90 39.20 9.96
N TRP A 56 -11.12 38.55 9.09
CA TRP A 56 -11.31 38.59 7.64
C TRP A 56 -12.69 38.08 7.19
N ALA A 57 -13.22 37.06 7.85
CA ALA A 57 -14.53 36.48 7.54
C ALA A 57 -15.72 37.30 8.11
N THR A 58 -15.47 38.24 9.03
CA THR A 58 -16.53 38.99 9.73
C THR A 58 -16.42 40.52 9.59
N PRO A 59 -16.22 41.08 8.37
CA PRO A 59 -16.09 42.54 8.21
C PRO A 59 -17.38 43.28 8.58
N PHE A 60 -18.54 42.63 8.42
CA PHE A 60 -19.84 43.18 8.83
C PHE A 60 -19.96 43.42 10.35
N ALA A 61 -19.07 42.82 11.15
CA ALA A 61 -19.06 42.98 12.61
C ALA A 61 -18.08 44.07 13.09
N ASP A 62 -17.32 44.71 12.19
CA ASP A 62 -16.28 45.68 12.57
C ASP A 62 -16.83 46.89 13.35
N ASP A 63 -18.06 47.29 13.07
CA ASP A 63 -18.70 48.42 13.75
C ASP A 63 -19.31 48.07 15.12
N TRP A 64 -19.16 46.82 15.58
CA TRP A 64 -19.76 46.37 16.85
C TRP A 64 -18.97 46.89 18.05
N GLY A 65 -19.68 47.39 19.05
CA GLY A 65 -19.08 47.87 20.29
C GLY A 65 -18.54 46.75 21.19
N SER A 66 -17.63 47.13 22.10
CA SER A 66 -17.19 46.27 23.19
C SER A 66 -18.34 46.05 24.21
N PRO A 67 -18.54 44.83 24.76
CA PRO A 67 -17.70 43.63 24.60
C PRO A 67 -18.18 42.65 23.50
N TRP A 68 -19.27 42.97 22.79
CA TRP A 68 -19.95 42.04 21.90
C TRP A 68 -19.10 41.57 20.72
N LEU A 69 -18.28 42.46 20.15
CA LEU A 69 -17.33 42.11 19.09
C LEU A 69 -16.32 41.04 19.54
N GLY A 70 -15.69 41.26 20.69
CA GLY A 70 -14.68 40.35 21.23
C GLY A 70 -15.26 38.99 21.61
N LEU A 71 -16.46 38.97 22.20
CA LEU A 71 -17.16 37.73 22.52
C LEU A 71 -17.52 36.94 21.25
N PHE A 72 -18.06 37.61 20.24
CA PHE A 72 -18.46 36.98 18.98
C PHE A 72 -17.25 36.42 18.22
N ARG A 73 -16.22 37.24 18.00
CA ARG A 73 -15.00 36.80 17.30
C ARG A 73 -14.24 35.74 18.09
N GLY A 74 -14.10 35.91 19.41
CA GLY A 74 -13.46 34.90 20.25
C GLY A 74 -14.18 33.54 20.23
N PHE A 75 -15.52 33.54 20.23
CA PHE A 75 -16.31 32.32 20.05
C PHE A 75 -16.08 31.68 18.67
N LEU A 76 -16.07 32.47 17.60
CA LEU A 76 -15.82 31.96 16.25
C LEU A 76 -14.39 31.43 16.09
N THR A 77 -13.37 32.12 16.60
CA THR A 77 -11.98 31.63 16.64
C THR A 77 -11.92 30.28 17.35
N ALA A 78 -12.53 30.16 18.54
CA ALA A 78 -12.56 28.92 19.29
C ALA A 78 -13.27 27.79 18.49
N LEU A 79 -14.38 28.12 17.83
CA LEU A 79 -15.13 27.17 17.01
C LEU A 79 -14.30 26.69 15.81
N VAL A 80 -13.64 27.59 15.10
CA VAL A 80 -12.74 27.28 13.97
C VAL A 80 -11.59 26.39 14.44
N PHE A 81 -10.97 26.71 15.57
CA PHE A 81 -9.89 25.90 16.13
C PHE A 81 -10.39 24.50 16.53
N CYS A 82 -11.52 24.40 17.22
CA CYS A 82 -12.14 23.12 17.59
C CYS A 82 -12.49 22.28 16.35
N LEU A 83 -13.06 22.89 15.31
CA LEU A 83 -13.39 22.18 14.08
C LEU A 83 -12.13 21.74 13.31
N GLY A 84 -11.11 22.60 13.26
CA GLY A 84 -9.81 22.27 12.68
C GLY A 84 -9.14 21.12 13.42
N LEU A 85 -9.17 21.12 14.75
CA LEU A 85 -8.68 20.02 15.59
C LEU A 85 -9.48 18.73 15.34
N PHE A 86 -10.80 18.81 15.25
CA PHE A 86 -11.64 17.65 14.98
C PHE A 86 -11.33 17.03 13.60
N ILE A 87 -11.24 17.85 12.56
CA ILE A 87 -10.83 17.40 11.21
C ILE A 87 -9.42 16.81 11.27
N ALA A 88 -8.50 17.44 11.99
CA ALA A 88 -7.15 16.94 12.16
C ALA A 88 -7.13 15.55 12.77
N VAL A 89 -7.85 15.33 13.87
CA VAL A 89 -7.94 14.02 14.54
C VAL A 89 -8.52 12.95 13.61
N ILE A 90 -9.61 13.24 12.89
CA ILE A 90 -10.24 12.27 11.99
C ILE A 90 -9.35 11.92 10.80
N THR A 91 -8.69 12.93 10.21
CA THR A 91 -7.89 12.73 9.01
C THR A 91 -6.47 12.24 9.31
N PHE A 92 -5.96 12.45 10.53
CA PHE A 92 -4.62 12.05 10.96
C PHE A 92 -4.33 10.58 10.69
N THR A 93 -5.21 9.68 11.10
CA THR A 93 -5.02 8.24 10.88
C THR A 93 -4.98 7.89 9.39
N ALA A 94 -5.91 8.43 8.60
CA ALA A 94 -5.96 8.17 7.16
C ALA A 94 -4.70 8.66 6.43
N VAL A 95 -4.24 9.88 6.74
CA VAL A 95 -3.02 10.45 6.16
C VAL A 95 -1.78 9.69 6.63
N THR A 96 -1.70 9.32 7.91
CA THR A 96 -0.59 8.52 8.45
C THR A 96 -0.47 7.18 7.74
N LEU A 97 -1.59 6.48 7.53
CA LEU A 97 -1.62 5.21 6.81
C LEU A 97 -1.21 5.37 5.35
N LEU A 98 -1.72 6.41 4.67
CA LEU A 98 -1.37 6.71 3.28
C LEU A 98 0.14 6.99 3.12
N ILE A 99 0.72 7.76 4.03
CA ILE A 99 2.17 8.01 4.05
C ILE A 99 2.92 6.71 4.37
N GLY A 100 2.37 5.85 5.23
CA GLY A 100 3.07 4.67 5.76
C GLY A 100 3.24 3.52 4.79
N GLN A 101 2.33 3.34 3.82
CA GLN A 101 2.37 2.24 2.86
C GLN A 101 3.75 1.97 2.24
N PRO A 102 4.42 2.94 1.58
CA PRO A 102 5.73 2.71 0.97
C PRO A 102 6.81 2.32 1.99
N PHE A 103 6.78 2.90 3.19
CA PHE A 103 7.78 2.58 4.23
C PHE A 103 7.60 1.17 4.79
N TYR A 104 6.35 0.74 4.99
CA TYR A 104 6.06 -0.62 5.46
C TYR A 104 6.38 -1.67 4.39
N GLU A 105 6.20 -1.33 3.11
CA GLU A 105 6.59 -2.20 2.00
C GLU A 105 8.12 -2.37 1.93
N SER A 106 8.88 -1.28 1.92
CA SER A 106 10.35 -1.33 1.94
C SER A 106 10.90 -2.05 3.19
N LEU A 107 10.24 -1.88 4.34
CA LEU A 107 10.59 -2.59 5.56
C LEU A 107 10.41 -4.11 5.41
N SER A 108 9.25 -4.55 4.90
CA SER A 108 9.00 -5.96 4.62
C SER A 108 9.99 -6.52 3.61
N GLU A 109 10.36 -5.75 2.59
CA GLU A 109 11.34 -6.14 1.59
C GLU A 109 12.71 -6.41 2.20
N GLN A 110 13.19 -5.49 3.04
CA GLN A 110 14.50 -5.69 3.65
C GLN A 110 14.50 -6.91 4.59
N VAL A 111 13.39 -7.16 5.29
CA VAL A 111 13.24 -8.35 6.13
C VAL A 111 13.36 -9.60 5.26
N ASP A 112 12.62 -9.68 4.15
CA ASP A 112 12.72 -10.77 3.18
C ASP A 112 14.16 -10.94 2.67
N ARG A 113 14.82 -9.87 2.21
CA ARG A 113 16.21 -9.92 1.73
C ARG A 113 17.20 -10.39 2.79
N SER A 114 16.99 -10.00 4.05
CA SER A 114 17.88 -10.37 5.17
C SER A 114 17.82 -11.85 5.53
N VAL A 115 16.76 -12.55 5.13
CA VAL A 115 16.54 -13.97 5.43
C VAL A 115 16.64 -14.85 4.19
N GLY A 116 16.19 -14.38 3.03
CA GLY A 116 16.00 -15.19 1.81
C GLY A 116 16.82 -14.77 0.59
N GLY A 117 17.49 -13.61 0.59
CA GLY A 117 18.31 -13.14 -0.54
C GLY A 117 17.53 -12.50 -1.70
N ASP A 118 16.38 -13.06 -2.10
CA ASP A 118 15.48 -12.49 -3.12
C ASP A 118 14.19 -11.92 -2.52
N ALA A 119 13.78 -10.77 -3.04
CA ALA A 119 12.56 -10.08 -2.69
C ALA A 119 11.62 -10.14 -3.90
N PRO A 120 10.49 -10.89 -3.84
CA PRO A 120 9.52 -10.89 -4.93
C PRO A 120 9.01 -9.46 -5.17
N GLU A 121 9.09 -9.00 -6.42
CA GLU A 121 8.49 -7.76 -6.91
C GLU A 121 7.25 -8.12 -7.73
N SER A 122 6.15 -7.39 -7.56
CA SER A 122 4.96 -7.59 -8.38
C SER A 122 5.18 -6.96 -9.77
N GLY A 123 4.84 -7.72 -10.81
CA GLY A 123 5.06 -7.32 -12.20
C GLY A 123 3.90 -6.55 -12.83
N LEU A 124 2.93 -6.09 -12.03
CA LEU A 124 1.68 -5.52 -12.50
C LEU A 124 1.74 -3.99 -12.63
N PRO A 125 0.89 -3.39 -13.49
CA PRO A 125 0.77 -1.93 -13.54
C PRO A 125 0.18 -1.38 -12.23
N LEU A 126 0.81 -0.35 -11.65
CA LEU A 126 0.41 0.27 -10.37
C LEU A 126 -1.09 0.56 -10.24
N ALA A 127 -1.76 1.04 -11.30
CA ALA A 127 -3.19 1.32 -11.27
C ALA A 127 -4.06 0.06 -11.06
N ARG A 128 -3.64 -1.09 -11.62
CA ARG A 128 -4.34 -2.36 -11.46
C ARG A 128 -4.11 -2.94 -10.06
N GLU A 129 -2.90 -2.80 -9.53
CA GLU A 129 -2.58 -3.19 -8.15
C GLU A 129 -3.38 -2.39 -7.14
N LEU A 130 -3.46 -1.06 -7.30
CA LEU A 130 -4.25 -0.19 -6.44
C LEU A 130 -5.74 -0.56 -6.46
N TRP A 131 -6.29 -0.87 -7.64
CA TRP A 131 -7.70 -1.28 -7.76
C TRP A 131 -7.97 -2.63 -7.09
N ILE A 132 -7.09 -3.62 -7.29
CA ILE A 132 -7.20 -4.94 -6.66
C ILE A 132 -7.08 -4.79 -5.13
N SER A 133 -6.08 -4.05 -4.67
CA SER A 133 -5.84 -3.78 -3.25
C SER A 133 -7.03 -3.08 -2.61
N ALA A 134 -7.56 -2.01 -3.21
CA ALA A 134 -8.75 -1.31 -2.71
C ALA A 134 -9.98 -2.23 -2.61
N ARG A 135 -10.22 -3.05 -3.64
CA ARG A 135 -11.33 -4.01 -3.64
C ARG A 135 -11.17 -5.06 -2.53
N ASP A 136 -9.96 -5.53 -2.30
CA ASP A 136 -9.67 -6.52 -1.26
C ASP A 136 -9.79 -5.91 0.14
N SER A 137 -9.27 -4.70 0.36
CA SER A 137 -9.47 -3.94 1.61
C SER A 137 -10.96 -3.73 1.91
N ILE A 138 -11.79 -3.41 0.90
CA ILE A 138 -13.25 -3.30 1.10
C ILE A 138 -13.86 -4.63 1.55
N LYS A 139 -13.47 -5.76 0.95
CA LYS A 139 -14.00 -7.09 1.36
C LYS A 139 -13.59 -7.45 2.79
N VAL A 140 -12.36 -7.10 3.20
CA VAL A 140 -11.89 -7.29 4.58
C VAL A 140 -12.69 -6.40 5.53
N LEU A 141 -12.82 -5.11 5.20
CA LEU A 141 -13.58 -4.14 5.98
C LEU A 141 -15.04 -4.59 6.20
N VAL A 142 -15.72 -5.06 5.16
CA VAL A 142 -17.08 -5.60 5.27
C VAL A 142 -17.13 -6.80 6.22
N ARG A 143 -16.16 -7.72 6.15
CA ARG A 143 -16.11 -8.87 7.08
C ARG A 143 -15.88 -8.41 8.52
N VAL A 144 -14.92 -7.52 8.75
CA VAL A 144 -14.64 -6.96 10.08
C VAL A 144 -15.89 -6.28 10.64
N LEU A 145 -16.59 -5.50 9.81
CA LEU A 145 -17.85 -4.84 10.20
C LEU A 145 -18.94 -5.85 10.56
N LEU A 146 -19.12 -6.91 9.76
CA LEU A 146 -20.10 -7.97 10.05
C LEU A 146 -19.79 -8.70 11.36
N TYR A 147 -18.52 -9.05 11.60
CA TYR A 147 -18.10 -9.61 12.88
C TYR A 147 -18.31 -8.63 14.04
N GLY A 148 -18.02 -7.34 13.83
CA GLY A 148 -18.24 -6.29 14.81
C GLY A 148 -19.71 -6.17 15.21
N ILE A 149 -20.62 -6.13 14.24
CA ILE A 149 -22.07 -6.09 14.47
C ILE A 149 -22.54 -7.35 15.21
N ALA A 150 -22.08 -8.53 14.78
CA ALA A 150 -22.45 -9.78 15.42
C ALA A 150 -21.96 -9.85 16.88
N LEU A 151 -20.70 -9.49 17.14
CA LEU A 151 -20.13 -9.47 18.50
C LEU A 151 -20.80 -8.40 19.36
N PHE A 152 -21.12 -7.24 18.81
CA PHE A 152 -21.86 -6.20 19.51
C PHE A 152 -23.25 -6.71 19.93
N ALA A 153 -23.99 -7.35 19.02
CA ALA A 153 -25.29 -7.95 19.33
C ALA A 153 -25.17 -9.06 20.40
N LEU A 154 -24.16 -9.93 20.30
CA LEU A 154 -23.90 -10.97 21.30
C LEU A 154 -23.48 -10.39 22.66
N GLY A 155 -22.92 -9.19 22.68
CA GLY A 155 -22.56 -8.45 23.90
C GLY A 155 -23.74 -8.14 24.82
N PHE A 156 -24.98 -8.17 24.30
CA PHE A 156 -26.19 -7.97 25.08
C PHE A 156 -26.70 -9.22 25.80
N ILE A 157 -26.11 -10.40 25.55
CA ILE A 157 -26.48 -11.63 26.26
C ILE A 157 -25.98 -11.50 27.71
N PRO A 158 -26.86 -11.56 28.73
CA PRO A 158 -26.43 -11.46 30.13
C PRO A 158 -25.39 -12.53 30.48
N VAL A 159 -24.41 -12.17 31.31
CA VAL A 159 -23.26 -13.00 31.72
C VAL A 159 -22.28 -13.31 30.58
N VAL A 160 -22.73 -13.95 29.49
CA VAL A 160 -21.87 -14.36 28.36
C VAL A 160 -21.32 -13.15 27.59
N GLY A 161 -22.17 -12.16 27.34
CA GLY A 161 -21.84 -10.95 26.59
C GLY A 161 -20.75 -10.09 27.23
N GLN A 162 -20.62 -10.13 28.56
CA GLN A 162 -19.60 -9.37 29.28
C GLN A 162 -18.34 -10.19 29.61
N THR A 163 -18.37 -11.51 29.44
CA THR A 163 -17.26 -12.41 29.81
C THR A 163 -16.58 -13.04 28.59
N VAL A 164 -17.33 -13.78 27.78
CA VAL A 164 -16.80 -14.56 26.64
C VAL A 164 -16.64 -13.68 25.40
N ILE A 165 -17.62 -12.83 25.12
CA ILE A 165 -17.64 -12.02 23.90
C ILE A 165 -16.45 -11.06 23.77
N PRO A 166 -15.97 -10.38 24.85
CA PRO A 166 -14.75 -9.58 24.76
C PRO A 166 -13.51 -10.41 24.39
N VAL A 167 -13.37 -11.62 24.94
CA VAL A 167 -12.26 -12.53 24.61
C VAL A 167 -12.32 -12.96 23.16
N VAL A 168 -13.52 -13.34 22.67
CA VAL A 168 -13.73 -13.65 21.25
C VAL A 168 -13.44 -12.43 20.38
N GLY A 169 -13.82 -11.23 20.84
CA GLY A 169 -13.51 -9.96 20.17
C GLY A 169 -12.01 -9.75 20.01
N PHE A 170 -11.21 -9.95 21.06
CA PHE A 170 -9.75 -9.90 20.95
C PHE A 170 -9.19 -10.95 19.99
N CYS A 171 -9.74 -12.17 19.99
CA CYS A 171 -9.33 -13.20 19.03
C CYS A 171 -9.65 -12.82 17.58
N VAL A 172 -10.85 -12.31 17.31
CA VAL A 172 -11.27 -11.86 15.98
C VAL A 172 -10.43 -10.68 15.52
N SER A 173 -10.25 -9.67 16.37
CA SER A 173 -9.38 -8.52 16.10
C SER A 173 -7.94 -8.96 15.86
N GLY A 174 -7.42 -9.88 16.65
CA GLY A 174 -6.06 -10.43 16.49
C GLY A 174 -5.90 -11.16 15.16
N PHE A 175 -6.89 -11.97 14.76
CA PHE A 175 -6.88 -12.65 13.47
C PHE A 175 -6.85 -11.67 12.30
N PHE A 176 -7.73 -10.66 12.29
CA PHE A 176 -7.77 -9.67 11.22
C PHE A 176 -6.56 -8.73 11.23
N LEU A 177 -6.03 -8.37 12.40
CA LEU A 177 -4.79 -7.61 12.47
C LEU A 177 -3.61 -8.40 11.88
N THR A 178 -3.55 -9.71 12.15
CA THR A 178 -2.54 -10.58 11.54
C THR A 178 -2.69 -10.62 10.02
N GLU A 179 -3.93 -10.71 9.54
CA GLU A 179 -4.22 -10.70 8.10
C GLU A 179 -3.78 -9.38 7.45
N GLU A 180 -4.10 -8.24 8.05
CA GLU A 180 -3.70 -6.92 7.57
C GLU A 180 -2.17 -6.77 7.49
N LEU A 181 -1.44 -7.26 8.49
CA LEU A 181 0.02 -7.15 8.54
C LEU A 181 0.71 -8.11 7.58
N THR A 182 0.20 -9.34 7.46
CA THR A 182 0.73 -10.31 6.49
C THR A 182 0.38 -9.94 5.05
N ALA A 183 -0.68 -9.15 4.82
CA ALA A 183 -1.06 -8.68 3.51
C ALA A 183 0.07 -7.91 2.81
N VAL A 184 0.88 -7.13 3.54
CA VAL A 184 2.02 -6.40 2.97
C VAL A 184 3.01 -7.36 2.28
N ALA A 185 3.38 -8.45 2.96
CA ALA A 185 4.31 -9.45 2.40
C ALA A 185 3.66 -10.34 1.33
N LEU A 186 2.36 -10.62 1.45
CA LEU A 186 1.59 -11.47 0.52
C LEU A 186 1.15 -10.74 -0.76
N GLN A 187 0.94 -9.42 -0.71
CA GLN A 187 0.67 -8.58 -1.88
C GLN A 187 1.84 -8.59 -2.85
N ARG A 188 3.06 -8.46 -2.33
CA ARG A 188 4.30 -8.55 -3.11
C ARG A 188 4.51 -9.91 -3.77
N ARG A 189 3.90 -10.96 -3.20
CA ARG A 189 3.88 -12.33 -3.74
C ARG A 189 2.67 -12.60 -4.63
N GLU A 190 1.92 -11.56 -4.99
CA GLU A 190 0.71 -11.60 -5.84
C GLU A 190 -0.37 -12.58 -5.34
N VAL A 191 -0.40 -12.87 -4.03
CA VAL A 191 -1.38 -13.79 -3.45
C VAL A 191 -2.72 -13.08 -3.31
N GLU A 192 -3.79 -13.61 -3.88
CA GLU A 192 -5.14 -13.03 -3.78
C GLU A 192 -5.73 -13.14 -2.36
N LEU A 193 -6.59 -12.20 -1.96
CA LEU A 193 -7.23 -12.18 -0.63
C LEU A 193 -7.88 -13.52 -0.22
N LYS A 194 -8.49 -14.23 -1.18
CA LYS A 194 -9.12 -15.54 -0.90
C LYS A 194 -8.09 -16.53 -0.37
N ASP A 195 -6.91 -16.56 -0.98
CA ASP A 195 -5.84 -17.49 -0.64
C ASP A 195 -5.10 -17.05 0.62
N ARG A 196 -4.92 -15.74 0.85
CA ARG A 196 -4.40 -15.21 2.13
C ARG A 196 -5.23 -15.69 3.31
N LEU A 197 -6.55 -15.57 3.19
CA LEU A 197 -7.46 -16.01 4.23
C LEU A 197 -7.52 -17.53 4.36
N ALA A 198 -7.38 -18.28 3.27
CA ALA A 198 -7.29 -19.73 3.33
C ALA A 198 -6.01 -20.18 4.07
N LEU A 199 -4.86 -19.56 3.76
CA LEU A 199 -3.58 -19.80 4.42
C LEU A 199 -3.68 -19.53 5.93
N LEU A 200 -4.15 -18.36 6.34
CA LEU A 200 -4.29 -18.00 7.76
C LEU A 200 -5.34 -18.86 8.48
N ARG A 201 -6.43 -19.25 7.80
CA ARG A 201 -7.42 -20.18 8.36
C ARG A 201 -6.89 -21.62 8.48
N GLY A 202 -5.88 -22.01 7.71
CA GLY A 202 -5.18 -23.28 7.86
C GLY A 202 -4.30 -23.31 9.11
N ARG A 203 -3.78 -22.16 9.55
CA ARG A 203 -2.87 -21.99 10.70
C ARG A 203 -3.41 -20.98 11.72
N ARG A 204 -4.70 -21.07 12.08
CA ARG A 204 -5.39 -20.09 12.96
C ARG A 204 -4.72 -19.91 14.32
N SER A 205 -4.25 -21.00 14.91
CA SER A 205 -3.49 -21.00 16.16
C SER A 205 -2.26 -20.09 16.06
N MET A 206 -1.51 -20.16 14.97
CA MET A 206 -0.36 -19.30 14.71
C MET A 206 -0.79 -17.84 14.54
N ALA A 207 -1.82 -17.58 13.74
CA ALA A 207 -2.33 -16.24 13.54
C ALA A 207 -2.81 -15.58 14.85
N LEU A 208 -3.55 -16.32 15.69
CA LEU A 208 -3.98 -15.82 17.00
C LEU A 208 -2.80 -15.59 17.95
N GLY A 209 -1.78 -16.46 17.92
CA GLY A 209 -0.57 -16.33 18.73
C GLY A 209 0.25 -15.09 18.38
N PHE A 210 0.19 -14.65 17.13
CA PHE A 210 0.79 -13.40 16.66
C PHE A 210 -0.09 -12.18 16.99
N GLY A 211 -1.36 -12.22 16.57
CA GLY A 211 -2.23 -11.05 16.56
C GLY A 211 -2.86 -10.69 17.91
N VAL A 212 -3.23 -11.66 18.75
CA VAL A 212 -3.88 -11.35 20.04
C VAL A 212 -2.94 -10.58 20.97
N PRO A 213 -1.68 -11.02 21.20
CA PRO A 213 -0.73 -10.23 21.99
C PRO A 213 -0.47 -8.84 21.40
N LEU A 214 -0.47 -8.74 20.06
CA LEU A 214 -0.27 -7.48 19.37
C LEU A 214 -1.44 -6.50 19.60
N VAL A 215 -2.69 -6.96 19.46
CA VAL A 215 -3.90 -6.16 19.77
C VAL A 215 -3.85 -5.68 21.22
N LEU A 216 -3.53 -6.57 22.16
CA LEU A 216 -3.43 -6.21 23.58
C LEU A 216 -2.34 -5.16 23.84
N ALA A 217 -1.19 -5.28 23.18
CA ALA A 217 -0.13 -4.29 23.29
C ALA A 217 -0.52 -2.93 22.67
N PHE A 218 -1.31 -2.94 21.59
CA PHE A 218 -1.83 -1.73 20.95
C PHE A 218 -2.85 -0.95 21.80
N LEU A 219 -3.41 -1.57 22.86
CA LEU A 219 -4.22 -0.86 23.85
C LEU A 219 -3.41 0.13 24.67
N VAL A 220 -2.10 -0.07 24.79
CA VAL A 220 -1.21 0.85 25.51
C VAL A 220 -0.79 1.97 24.55
N PRO A 221 -1.13 3.24 24.84
CA PRO A 221 -0.71 4.36 24.00
C PRO A 221 0.81 4.42 23.87
N LEU A 222 1.29 4.94 22.74
CA LEU A 222 2.71 5.01 22.35
C LEU A 222 3.38 3.66 22.08
N VAL A 223 3.06 2.59 22.83
CA VAL A 223 3.59 1.24 22.58
C VAL A 223 3.28 0.80 21.15
N ALA A 224 2.05 1.05 20.66
CA ALA A 224 1.66 0.74 19.29
C ALA A 224 2.62 1.31 18.24
N VAL A 225 3.10 2.55 18.44
CA VAL A 225 3.97 3.25 17.49
C VAL A 225 5.33 2.55 17.36
N PHE A 226 5.94 2.16 18.48
CA PHE A 226 7.23 1.45 18.49
C PHE A 226 7.11 -0.02 18.09
N LEU A 227 5.96 -0.63 18.35
CA LEU A 227 5.73 -2.04 18.09
C LEU A 227 5.36 -2.30 16.62
N MET A 228 4.79 -1.30 15.93
CA MET A 228 4.32 -1.45 14.56
C MET A 228 5.40 -1.89 13.56
N PRO A 229 6.61 -1.30 13.49
CA PRO A 229 7.63 -1.75 12.56
C PRO A 229 8.06 -3.20 12.80
N GLY A 230 8.21 -3.60 14.06
CA GLY A 230 8.54 -4.98 14.41
C GLY A 230 7.38 -5.95 14.15
N ALA A 231 6.13 -5.47 14.20
CA ALA A 231 4.97 -6.27 13.82
C ALA A 231 4.94 -6.53 12.31
N VAL A 232 5.25 -5.54 11.46
CA VAL A 232 5.43 -5.75 10.01
C VAL A 232 6.53 -6.78 9.77
N ALA A 233 7.71 -6.60 10.38
CA ALA A 233 8.82 -7.54 10.22
C ALA A 233 8.45 -8.96 10.67
N GLY A 234 7.78 -9.10 11.81
CA GLY A 234 7.33 -10.39 12.32
C GLY A 234 6.28 -11.06 11.42
N ALA A 235 5.37 -10.28 10.86
CA ALA A 235 4.39 -10.75 9.89
C ALA A 235 5.06 -11.25 8.61
N THR A 236 6.08 -10.55 8.11
CA THR A 236 6.89 -11.00 6.97
C THR A 236 7.56 -12.35 7.26
N LEU A 237 8.22 -12.49 8.41
CA LEU A 237 8.83 -13.76 8.83
C LEU A 237 7.79 -14.89 8.92
N MET A 238 6.61 -14.59 9.45
CA MET A 238 5.52 -15.58 9.57
C MET A 238 5.02 -16.03 8.20
N VAL A 239 4.92 -15.12 7.22
CA VAL A 239 4.53 -15.46 5.85
C VAL A 239 5.52 -16.42 5.20
N ARG A 240 6.83 -16.23 5.42
CA ARG A 240 7.87 -17.13 4.90
C ARG A 240 7.69 -18.56 5.41
N GLU A 241 7.46 -18.73 6.72
CA GLU A 241 7.19 -20.06 7.31
C GLU A 241 5.88 -20.65 6.76
N LEU A 242 4.80 -19.85 6.70
CA LEU A 242 3.51 -20.31 6.19
C LEU A 242 3.56 -20.79 4.73
N ARG A 243 4.51 -20.27 3.94
CA ARG A 243 4.73 -20.65 2.55
C ARG A 243 5.82 -21.72 2.37
N GLY A 244 6.52 -22.12 3.42
CA GLY A 244 7.60 -23.11 3.33
C GLY A 244 8.88 -22.59 2.67
N GLU A 245 9.04 -21.26 2.54
CA GLU A 245 10.16 -20.65 1.81
C GLU A 245 11.52 -20.97 2.44
N ASP A 246 11.57 -21.16 3.77
CA ASP A 246 12.80 -21.49 4.49
C ASP A 246 13.16 -22.98 4.35
N GLU A 247 12.17 -23.87 4.17
CA GLU A 247 12.38 -25.30 3.95
C GLU A 247 12.89 -25.57 2.52
N GLU A 248 12.29 -24.91 1.52
CA GLU A 248 12.72 -24.97 0.11
C GLU A 248 14.17 -24.49 -0.06
N ARG A 249 14.55 -23.39 0.62
CA ARG A 249 15.92 -22.89 0.59
C ARG A 249 16.90 -23.86 1.24
N THR A 250 16.57 -24.40 2.42
CA THR A 250 17.47 -25.36 3.10
C THR A 250 17.69 -26.61 2.24
N ALA A 251 16.65 -27.05 1.52
CA ALA A 251 16.76 -28.13 0.55
C ALA A 251 17.61 -27.76 -0.68
N ALA A 252 17.52 -26.52 -1.18
CA ALA A 252 18.32 -26.02 -2.28
C ALA A 252 19.81 -25.88 -1.90
N ASP A 253 20.11 -25.25 -0.76
CA ASP A 253 21.47 -25.08 -0.23
C ASP A 253 22.11 -26.45 0.11
N GLY A 254 21.31 -27.43 0.55
CA GLY A 254 21.77 -28.80 0.82
C GLY A 254 21.93 -29.67 -0.44
N ALA A 255 21.35 -29.27 -1.57
CA ALA A 255 21.48 -29.95 -2.87
C ALA A 255 22.67 -29.43 -3.70
N GLU A 256 23.32 -28.34 -3.28
CA GLU A 256 24.63 -27.96 -3.81
C GLU A 256 25.70 -28.96 -3.33
N ASP A 257 26.02 -29.90 -4.23
CA ASP A 257 27.07 -30.93 -4.07
C ASP A 257 28.42 -30.32 -3.62
N PRO A 258 28.99 -30.74 -2.47
CA PRO A 258 30.30 -30.27 -2.01
C PRO A 258 31.48 -30.63 -2.94
N GLY A 259 31.22 -31.39 -4.01
CA GLY A 259 32.21 -31.78 -5.03
C GLY A 259 32.28 -30.90 -6.29
N ARG A 260 31.41 -29.89 -6.48
CA ARG A 260 31.55 -29.00 -7.64
C ARG A 260 32.62 -27.93 -7.38
N PRO A 261 33.64 -27.78 -8.25
CA PRO A 261 34.57 -26.67 -8.12
C PRO A 261 33.79 -25.37 -8.17
N SER A 262 33.85 -24.61 -7.08
CA SER A 262 33.30 -23.27 -6.98
C SER A 262 33.83 -22.45 -8.16
N HIS A 263 32.97 -22.12 -9.12
CA HIS A 263 33.30 -21.05 -10.04
C HIS A 263 33.48 -19.79 -9.19
N PRO A 264 34.65 -19.13 -9.24
CA PRO A 264 34.80 -17.89 -8.51
C PRO A 264 33.72 -16.93 -8.99
N LEU A 265 32.96 -16.38 -8.04
CA LEU A 265 32.08 -15.24 -8.29
C LEU A 265 32.88 -14.21 -9.10
N PRO A 266 32.34 -13.69 -10.23
CA PRO A 266 33.06 -12.71 -11.02
C PRO A 266 33.41 -11.54 -10.10
N GLN A 267 34.71 -11.36 -9.84
CA GLN A 267 35.22 -10.18 -9.15
C GLN A 267 34.67 -8.96 -9.89
N GLN A 268 33.99 -8.08 -9.15
CA GLN A 268 33.62 -6.75 -9.62
C GLN A 268 34.89 -6.04 -10.14
N GLN A 269 35.09 -6.07 -11.45
CA GLN A 269 36.07 -5.25 -12.13
C GLN A 269 35.45 -3.89 -12.40
N ALA A 270 36.12 -2.86 -11.86
CA ALA A 270 35.92 -1.45 -12.20
C ALA A 270 36.17 -1.19 -13.71
N PRO A 271 35.70 -0.05 -14.25
CA PRO A 271 35.04 -0.03 -15.55
C PRO A 271 35.93 0.37 -16.75
N TYR A 272 35.46 -0.02 -17.94
CA TYR A 272 35.82 0.40 -19.31
C TYR A 272 37.07 -0.21 -19.98
N ALA A 273 36.82 -1.19 -20.85
CA ALA A 273 37.51 -1.33 -22.13
C ALA A 273 36.53 -1.91 -23.17
N ALA A 274 36.37 -1.24 -24.32
CA ALA A 274 35.46 -1.65 -25.39
C ALA A 274 35.93 -2.97 -26.05
N PRO A 275 35.03 -3.93 -26.38
CA PRO A 275 35.46 -5.16 -27.04
C PRO A 275 35.81 -4.90 -28.51
N GLN A 276 37.01 -5.33 -28.92
CA GLN A 276 37.34 -5.56 -30.33
C GLN A 276 36.65 -6.85 -30.78
N TYR A 277 35.82 -6.78 -31.82
CA TYR A 277 35.12 -7.94 -32.37
C TYR A 277 36.08 -8.85 -33.15
N PRO A 278 36.07 -10.18 -32.93
CA PRO A 278 36.75 -11.12 -33.82
C PRO A 278 36.01 -11.24 -35.16
N ALA A 279 36.77 -11.48 -36.24
CA ALA A 279 36.23 -11.67 -37.59
C ALA A 279 35.24 -12.85 -37.66
N GLN A 280 34.13 -12.65 -38.37
CA GLN A 280 33.07 -13.67 -38.52
C GLN A 280 33.51 -14.86 -39.40
N PRO A 281 33.05 -16.09 -39.10
CA PRO A 281 33.27 -17.24 -39.99
C PRO A 281 32.47 -17.11 -41.29
N GLN A 282 33.12 -17.37 -42.43
CA GLN A 282 32.45 -17.47 -43.74
C GLN A 282 31.66 -18.79 -43.84
N TYR A 283 30.35 -18.70 -44.02
CA TYR A 283 29.49 -19.84 -44.36
C TYR A 283 29.49 -20.08 -45.88
N PRO A 284 29.45 -21.34 -46.37
CA PRO A 284 29.33 -21.62 -47.79
C PRO A 284 27.91 -21.32 -48.32
N ALA A 285 27.82 -20.96 -49.60
CA ALA A 285 26.60 -20.50 -50.26
C ALA A 285 25.48 -21.58 -50.30
N PRO A 286 24.19 -21.19 -50.19
CA PRO A 286 23.08 -22.13 -50.17
C PRO A 286 22.81 -22.78 -51.54
N GLN A 287 22.61 -24.10 -51.55
CA GLN A 287 22.14 -24.86 -52.70
C GLN A 287 20.69 -24.50 -53.04
N GLN A 288 20.40 -24.27 -54.33
CA GLN A 288 19.05 -24.00 -54.83
C GLN A 288 18.20 -25.29 -54.81
N TYR A 289 17.15 -25.30 -53.97
CA TYR A 289 16.11 -26.32 -54.02
C TYR A 289 15.04 -25.94 -55.07
N PRO A 290 14.45 -26.90 -55.81
CA PRO A 290 13.34 -26.59 -56.72
C PRO A 290 12.09 -26.18 -55.93
N ALA A 291 11.35 -25.19 -56.45
CA ALA A 291 10.14 -24.67 -55.82
C ALA A 291 9.01 -25.73 -55.73
N PRO A 292 8.33 -25.88 -54.59
CA PRO A 292 7.11 -26.67 -54.50
C PRO A 292 5.99 -26.00 -55.31
N GLN A 293 5.41 -26.74 -56.26
CA GLN A 293 4.18 -26.35 -56.92
C GLN A 293 2.99 -26.57 -55.97
N HIS A 294 2.18 -25.51 -55.81
CA HIS A 294 0.87 -25.49 -55.19
C HIS A 294 0.81 -25.63 -53.66
N ASN A 295 0.61 -24.50 -52.96
CA ASN A 295 0.24 -24.45 -51.55
C ASN A 295 -1.28 -24.25 -51.42
N PRO A 296 -2.08 -25.28 -51.08
CA PRO A 296 -3.53 -25.17 -50.95
C PRO A 296 -4.00 -24.37 -49.71
N TYR A 297 -3.08 -23.84 -48.89
CA TYR A 297 -3.40 -23.04 -47.70
C TYR A 297 -3.00 -21.56 -47.81
N ALA A 298 -2.60 -21.08 -48.99
CA ALA A 298 -2.35 -19.66 -49.22
C ALA A 298 -3.68 -18.89 -49.40
N GLN A 299 -4.46 -18.74 -48.33
CA GLN A 299 -5.53 -17.75 -48.32
C GLN A 299 -4.89 -16.36 -48.17
N GLN A 300 -5.06 -15.53 -49.21
CA GLN A 300 -4.71 -14.10 -49.13
C GLN A 300 -5.55 -13.47 -48.00
N PRO A 301 -4.96 -12.74 -47.05
CA PRO A 301 -5.74 -11.98 -46.09
C PRO A 301 -6.56 -10.91 -46.83
N PRO A 302 -7.83 -10.67 -46.43
CA PRO A 302 -8.64 -9.65 -47.07
C PRO A 302 -7.97 -8.28 -46.91
N GLN A 303 -7.81 -7.57 -48.04
CA GLN A 303 -7.34 -6.20 -48.06
C GLN A 303 -8.35 -5.31 -47.32
N TYR A 304 -7.96 -4.76 -46.18
CA TYR A 304 -8.73 -3.72 -45.50
C TYR A 304 -8.67 -2.44 -46.35
N GLN A 305 -9.73 -2.14 -47.09
CA GLN A 305 -9.95 -0.81 -47.66
C GLN A 305 -10.52 0.10 -46.57
N ALA A 306 -9.74 1.10 -46.17
CA ALA A 306 -10.20 2.14 -45.27
C ALA A 306 -11.42 2.86 -45.88
N PRO A 307 -12.51 3.09 -45.12
CA PRO A 307 -13.64 3.87 -45.62
C PRO A 307 -13.19 5.29 -46.00
N GLN A 308 -13.50 5.72 -47.22
CA GLN A 308 -13.27 7.10 -47.61
C GLN A 308 -14.19 8.01 -46.78
N TYR A 309 -13.59 8.97 -46.09
CA TYR A 309 -14.31 9.97 -45.31
C TYR A 309 -15.07 10.91 -46.27
N GLN A 310 -16.39 10.80 -46.27
CA GLN A 310 -17.27 11.68 -47.04
C GLN A 310 -17.87 12.70 -46.06
N PRO A 311 -17.42 13.97 -46.08
CA PRO A 311 -17.95 14.97 -45.17
C PRO A 311 -19.43 15.27 -45.48
N PRO A 312 -20.26 15.59 -44.46
CA PRO A 312 -21.68 15.88 -44.66
C PRO A 312 -21.88 17.08 -45.60
N GLN A 313 -22.70 16.89 -46.63
CA GLN A 313 -23.20 18.00 -47.44
C GLN A 313 -24.29 18.74 -46.66
N TYR A 314 -23.98 19.97 -46.25
CA TYR A 314 -24.99 20.90 -45.78
C TYR A 314 -25.70 21.52 -47.00
N PRO A 315 -27.05 21.52 -47.04
CA PRO A 315 -27.77 22.23 -48.10
C PRO A 315 -27.51 23.73 -47.96
N GLY A 316 -27.04 24.34 -49.05
CA GLY A 316 -26.69 25.75 -49.13
C GLY A 316 -27.89 26.69 -49.25
N GLY A 317 -27.59 27.97 -48.98
CA GLY A 317 -28.43 29.15 -49.25
C GLY A 317 -28.62 30.01 -47.99
N GLY A 318 -28.17 31.26 -47.89
CA GLY A 318 -27.50 32.12 -48.86
C GLY A 318 -26.97 33.41 -48.21
N GLU A 319 -26.14 34.11 -48.99
CA GLU A 319 -25.86 35.56 -49.10
C GLU A 319 -26.60 36.52 -48.14
N ALA A 320 -26.09 37.68 -47.69
CA ALA A 320 -24.86 38.45 -47.84
C ALA A 320 -25.02 39.64 -46.85
N GLY A 321 -23.94 40.27 -46.37
CA GLY A 321 -24.10 41.46 -45.52
C GLY A 321 -22.84 42.02 -44.90
N ASN A 322 -22.08 42.75 -45.71
CA ASN A 322 -20.92 43.56 -45.39
C ASN A 322 -21.23 44.65 -44.32
N HIS A 323 -20.55 44.65 -43.16
CA HIS A 323 -20.37 45.86 -42.32
C HIS A 323 -19.07 45.78 -41.50
N GLY A 324 -18.33 46.89 -41.49
CA GLY A 324 -16.96 47.06 -40.99
C GLY A 324 -16.80 47.14 -39.46
N PRO A 325 -15.60 47.56 -38.97
CA PRO A 325 -15.16 47.26 -37.62
C PRO A 325 -15.72 48.26 -36.60
N ALA A 326 -16.32 47.74 -35.53
CA ALA A 326 -16.72 48.52 -34.36
C ALA A 326 -15.88 48.10 -33.14
N SER A 327 -15.06 49.06 -32.71
CA SER A 327 -14.56 49.34 -31.36
C SER A 327 -14.86 48.36 -30.22
N ASN A 328 -13.79 47.92 -29.56
CA ASN A 328 -13.75 47.36 -28.20
C ASN A 328 -13.82 48.50 -27.16
N PRO A 329 -14.76 48.46 -26.18
CA PRO A 329 -14.59 49.24 -24.96
C PRO A 329 -15.01 48.46 -23.70
N TYR A 330 -14.11 47.66 -23.12
CA TYR A 330 -14.03 47.37 -21.67
C TYR A 330 -12.59 46.90 -21.39
N ARG A 331 -11.69 47.51 -20.60
CA ARG A 331 -11.72 48.53 -19.53
C ARG A 331 -12.81 48.39 -18.48
#